data_AF-A0A7G9XRR0-F1
#
_entry.id   AF-A0A7G9XRR0-F1
#
_cell.length_a   1.000
_cell.length_b   1.000
_cell.length_c   1.000
_cell.angle_alpha   90.00
_cell.angle_beta   90.00
_cell.angle_gamma   90.00
#
_symmetry.space_group_name_H-M   'P 1'
#
loop_
_entity.id
_entity.type
_entity.pdbx_description
1 polymer ?
#
loop_
_entity_poly.entity_id
_entity_poly.type
_entity_poly.pdbx_seq_one_letter_code
_entity_poly.pdbx_strand_id
1 'polypeptide(L)'
;MSAVTETPDVERRVEPAETTVNLQNGLSCSLPADSPLAKLLRSKRTWIGPSAQERLGILRRAKSVAIVGASPNPARSSYFVATYLQQSSDYDLYFVNPNATEILGQPVYKSLADLPVVPDIVDVFRRGSDIPQVIDDVLAIGAKTIWVQLGIWNEEAAYYGESKGLTVVMDRCIKVEHARFNGGLHLLGFDTGQITSRKTLR
;
A
#
# COMPACT_ATOMS: atom_id res chain seq x y z
N MET A 1 41.17 13.15 -62.92
CA MET A 1 40.06 12.19 -62.67
C MET A 1 40.03 11.95 -61.17
N SER A 2 39.12 12.65 -60.49
CA SER A 2 38.94 12.61 -59.04
C SER A 2 38.24 11.31 -58.65
N ALA A 3 38.78 10.59 -57.68
CA ALA A 3 38.06 9.54 -56.97
C ALA A 3 37.87 10.04 -55.54
N VAL A 4 36.68 10.58 -55.27
CA VAL A 4 36.19 10.87 -53.92
C VAL A 4 35.76 9.52 -53.35
N THR A 5 36.52 8.99 -52.41
CA THR A 5 36.08 7.83 -51.61
C THR A 5 35.21 8.35 -50.48
N GLU A 6 33.90 8.22 -50.65
CA GLU A 6 32.91 8.39 -49.57
C GLU A 6 33.12 7.31 -48.51
N THR A 7 33.45 7.73 -47.29
CA THR A 7 33.29 6.92 -46.09
C THR A 7 31.79 6.76 -45.80
N PRO A 8 31.28 5.53 -45.57
CA PRO A 8 29.89 5.35 -45.19
C PRO A 8 29.67 5.93 -43.78
N ASP A 9 28.69 6.83 -43.67
CA ASP A 9 28.16 7.32 -42.41
C ASP A 9 27.74 6.14 -41.55
N VAL A 10 28.44 5.93 -40.45
CA VAL A 10 27.98 5.04 -39.38
C VAL A 10 26.74 5.72 -38.80
N GLU A 11 25.56 5.26 -39.21
CA GLU A 11 24.28 5.65 -38.60
C GLU A 11 24.45 5.61 -37.09
N ARG A 12 24.42 6.80 -36.47
CA ARG A 12 24.23 6.91 -35.02
C ARG A 12 22.90 6.24 -34.72
N ARG A 13 22.94 5.01 -34.19
CA ARG A 13 21.79 4.41 -33.52
C ARG A 13 21.33 5.40 -32.47
N VAL A 14 20.17 6.00 -32.73
CA VAL A 14 19.45 6.76 -31.71
C VAL A 14 19.06 5.72 -30.67
N GLU A 15 19.76 5.71 -29.54
CA GLU A 15 19.37 4.93 -28.36
C GLU A 15 17.87 5.19 -28.10
N PRO A 16 17.01 4.17 -28.14
CA PRO A 16 15.58 4.38 -27.96
C PRO A 16 15.34 5.00 -26.59
N ALA A 17 14.52 6.04 -26.53
CA ALA A 17 14.20 6.72 -25.27
C ALA A 17 13.70 5.68 -24.26
N GLU A 18 14.42 5.50 -23.15
CA GLU A 18 14.03 4.56 -22.12
C GLU A 18 13.00 5.17 -21.18
N THR A 19 12.09 4.35 -20.68
CA THR A 19 11.15 4.68 -19.61
C THR A 19 11.36 3.71 -18.46
N THR A 20 11.48 4.27 -17.26
CA THR A 20 11.49 3.46 -16.04
C THR A 20 10.06 3.04 -15.73
N VAL A 21 9.85 1.73 -15.61
CA VAL A 21 8.55 1.16 -15.28
C VAL A 21 8.63 0.48 -13.93
N ASN A 22 7.67 0.80 -13.05
CA ASN A 22 7.54 0.21 -11.73
C ASN A 22 6.64 -1.03 -11.79
N LEU A 23 7.18 -2.17 -11.38
CA LEU A 23 6.50 -3.45 -11.29
C LEU A 23 5.66 -3.52 -10.01
N GLN A 24 4.68 -4.43 -9.99
CA GLN A 24 3.81 -4.63 -8.82
C GLN A 24 4.54 -5.02 -7.53
N ASN A 25 5.73 -5.63 -7.66
CA ASN A 25 6.60 -6.01 -6.55
C ASN A 25 7.45 -4.84 -6.00
N GLY A 26 7.34 -3.63 -6.58
CA GLY A 26 8.09 -2.45 -6.16
C GLY A 26 9.49 -2.34 -6.77
N LEU A 27 9.87 -3.23 -7.68
CA LEU A 27 11.09 -3.12 -8.48
C LEU A 27 10.84 -2.24 -9.70
N SER A 28 11.89 -1.57 -10.17
CA SER A 28 11.86 -0.77 -11.40
C SER A 28 12.75 -1.40 -12.46
N CYS A 29 12.32 -1.36 -13.72
CA CYS A 29 13.17 -1.71 -14.87
C CYS A 29 13.11 -0.63 -15.94
N SER A 30 14.22 -0.42 -16.67
CA SER A 30 14.24 0.39 -17.87
C SER A 30 13.72 -0.43 -19.05
N LEU A 31 12.77 0.15 -19.79
CA LEU A 31 12.22 -0.44 -21.00
C LEU A 31 12.21 0.63 -22.11
N PRO A 32 12.37 0.24 -23.39
CA PRO A 32 12.14 1.14 -24.52
C PRO A 32 10.74 1.76 -24.42
N ALA A 33 10.64 3.08 -24.47
CA ALA A 33 9.40 3.80 -24.19
C ALA A 33 8.26 3.48 -25.17
N ASP A 34 8.59 3.05 -26.38
CA ASP A 34 7.68 2.65 -27.45
C ASP A 34 7.20 1.20 -27.33
N SER A 35 7.84 0.38 -26.50
CA SER A 35 7.53 -1.04 -26.32
C SER A 35 6.07 -1.27 -25.90
N PRO A 36 5.36 -2.27 -26.49
CA PRO A 36 4.05 -2.71 -26.04
C PRO A 36 4.04 -3.08 -24.55
N LEU A 37 5.15 -3.66 -24.06
CA LEU A 37 5.29 -4.02 -22.65
C LEU A 37 5.41 -2.79 -21.77
N ALA A 38 6.15 -1.76 -22.19
CA ALA A 38 6.21 -0.50 -21.46
C ALA A 38 4.83 0.19 -21.41
N LYS A 39 4.04 0.13 -22.49
CA LYS A 39 2.66 0.65 -22.50
C LYS A 39 1.72 -0.13 -21.57
N LEU A 40 1.86 -1.46 -21.52
CA LEU A 40 1.07 -2.34 -20.65
C LEU A 40 1.43 -2.16 -19.17
N LEU A 41 2.72 -2.02 -18.88
CA LEU A 41 3.26 -1.93 -17.53
C LEU A 41 3.30 -0.50 -16.99
N ARG A 42 3.02 0.53 -17.81
CA ARG A 42 2.77 1.90 -17.33
C ARG A 42 1.55 1.87 -16.39
N SER A 43 1.84 1.69 -15.11
CA SER A 43 0.99 2.17 -14.04
C SER A 43 0.65 3.64 -14.36
N LYS A 44 -0.64 3.97 -14.48
CA LYS A 44 -1.08 5.38 -14.53
C LYS A 44 -0.67 6.16 -13.27
N ARG A 45 -0.21 5.45 -12.23
CA ARG A 45 0.20 6.03 -10.96
C ARG A 45 1.66 6.43 -11.01
N THR A 46 1.90 7.65 -10.57
CA THR A 46 3.19 8.32 -10.36
C THR A 46 3.67 8.20 -8.91
N TRP A 47 2.75 8.07 -7.95
CA TRP A 47 3.07 7.96 -6.53
C TRP A 47 3.71 6.61 -6.21
N ILE A 48 4.77 6.65 -5.42
CA ILE A 48 5.53 5.48 -4.98
C ILE A 48 5.42 5.40 -3.46
N GLY A 49 4.72 4.37 -3.00
CA GLY A 49 4.61 4.08 -1.57
C GLY A 49 5.78 3.26 -1.01
N PRO A 50 5.76 2.97 0.30
CA PRO A 50 6.81 2.22 0.96
C PRO A 50 6.94 0.81 0.38
N SER A 51 8.18 0.32 0.28
CA SER A 51 8.55 -1.04 -0.11
C SER A 51 7.99 -2.09 0.85
N ALA A 52 8.05 -3.37 0.47
CA ALA A 52 7.60 -4.47 1.34
C ALA A 52 8.34 -4.49 2.69
N GLN A 53 9.64 -4.21 2.70
CA GLN A 53 10.44 -4.18 3.93
C GLN A 53 10.09 -2.99 4.82
N GLU A 54 9.81 -1.82 4.23
CA GLU A 54 9.35 -0.64 4.99
C GLU A 54 7.97 -0.88 5.60
N ARG A 55 7.04 -1.49 4.84
CA ARG A 55 5.73 -1.90 5.34
C ARG A 55 5.84 -2.91 6.49
N LEU A 56 6.74 -3.88 6.41
CA LEU A 56 7.06 -4.75 7.54
C LEU A 56 7.52 -3.94 8.77
N GLY A 57 8.38 -2.95 8.57
CA GLY A 57 8.85 -2.07 9.64
C GLY A 57 7.70 -1.31 10.30
N ILE A 58 6.76 -0.79 9.51
CA ILE A 58 5.54 -0.13 10.00
C ILE A 58 4.71 -1.11 10.84
N LEU A 59 4.41 -2.29 10.28
CA LEU A 59 3.60 -3.31 10.95
C LEU A 59 4.22 -3.80 12.28
N ARG A 60 5.53 -3.96 12.34
CA ARG A 60 6.23 -4.43 13.57
C ARG A 60 6.25 -3.40 14.69
N ARG A 61 6.27 -2.10 14.35
CA ARG A 61 6.30 -1.01 15.34
C ARG A 61 4.92 -0.72 15.91
N ALA A 62 3.87 -0.93 15.13
CA ALA A 62 2.49 -0.68 15.55
C ALA A 62 2.07 -1.59 16.70
N LYS A 63 1.29 -1.04 17.61
CA LYS A 63 0.56 -1.74 18.68
C LYS A 63 -0.94 -1.59 18.52
N SER A 64 -1.39 -0.48 17.95
CA SER A 64 -2.81 -0.17 17.80
C SER A 64 -3.20 0.10 16.34
N VAL A 65 -4.35 -0.42 15.93
CA VAL A 65 -4.91 -0.24 14.58
C VAL A 65 -6.36 0.20 14.67
N ALA A 66 -6.68 1.37 14.11
CA ALA A 66 -8.06 1.84 13.96
C ALA A 66 -8.58 1.53 12.55
N ILE A 67 -9.65 0.75 12.44
CA ILE A 67 -10.25 0.36 11.16
C ILE A 67 -11.42 1.28 10.83
N VAL A 68 -11.18 2.22 9.92
CA VAL A 68 -12.15 3.19 9.40
C VAL A 68 -12.99 2.57 8.29
N GLY A 69 -14.31 2.58 8.49
CA GLY A 69 -15.24 1.87 7.61
C GLY A 69 -15.37 0.39 7.97
N ALA A 70 -15.06 0.02 9.21
CA ALA A 70 -15.37 -1.30 9.75
C ALA A 70 -16.87 -1.61 9.57
N SER A 71 -17.22 -2.83 9.22
CA SER A 71 -18.61 -3.22 8.96
C SER A 71 -18.92 -4.53 9.66
N PRO A 72 -20.10 -4.70 10.28
CA PRO A 72 -20.54 -5.97 10.86
C PRO A 72 -20.95 -7.00 9.80
N ASN A 73 -21.18 -6.59 8.56
CA ASN A 73 -21.57 -7.49 7.47
C ASN A 73 -20.40 -8.40 7.06
N PRO A 74 -20.51 -9.74 7.21
CA PRO A 74 -19.47 -10.69 6.85
C PRO A 74 -19.08 -10.69 5.39
N ALA A 75 -19.93 -10.22 4.47
CA ALA A 75 -19.60 -10.12 3.06
C ALA A 75 -18.61 -8.97 2.73
N ARG A 76 -18.33 -8.08 3.70
CA ARG A 76 -17.45 -6.92 3.48
C ARG A 76 -16.00 -7.28 3.81
N SER A 77 -15.07 -6.86 2.95
CA SER A 77 -13.63 -7.08 3.14
C SER A 77 -13.11 -6.60 4.49
N SER A 78 -13.65 -5.48 4.99
CA SER A 78 -13.33 -4.94 6.31
C SER A 78 -13.63 -5.92 7.45
N TYR A 79 -14.69 -6.72 7.35
CA TYR A 79 -15.04 -7.73 8.35
C TYR A 79 -13.99 -8.84 8.37
N PHE A 80 -13.64 -9.38 7.19
CA PHE A 80 -12.61 -10.42 7.08
C PHE A 80 -11.23 -9.98 7.55
N VAL A 81 -10.84 -8.74 7.25
CA VAL A 81 -9.55 -8.18 7.72
C VAL A 81 -9.58 -8.00 9.24
N ALA A 82 -10.66 -7.44 9.79
CA ALA A 82 -10.81 -7.26 11.23
C ALA A 82 -10.75 -8.61 11.98
N THR A 83 -11.49 -9.63 11.52
CA THR A 83 -11.44 -10.98 12.11
C THR A 83 -10.04 -11.56 12.06
N TYR A 84 -9.34 -11.44 10.92
CA TYR A 84 -7.98 -11.94 10.79
C TYR A 84 -7.03 -11.26 11.78
N LEU A 85 -7.04 -9.92 11.86
CA LEU A 85 -6.17 -9.19 12.77
C LEU A 85 -6.48 -9.55 14.23
N GLN A 86 -7.76 -9.66 14.60
CA GLN A 86 -8.16 -10.03 15.96
C GLN A 86 -7.67 -11.44 16.36
N GLN A 87 -7.57 -12.36 15.41
CA GLN A 87 -7.19 -13.76 15.67
C GLN A 87 -5.70 -14.04 15.48
N SER A 88 -5.02 -13.27 14.64
CA SER A 88 -3.69 -13.61 14.13
C SER A 88 -2.63 -12.54 14.41
N SER A 89 -2.98 -11.45 15.10
CA SER A 89 -2.05 -10.39 15.47
C SER A 89 -2.24 -9.97 16.93
N ASP A 90 -1.23 -9.31 17.48
CA ASP A 90 -1.25 -8.77 18.85
C ASP A 90 -1.65 -7.28 18.88
N TYR A 91 -2.37 -6.79 17.86
CA TYR A 91 -2.79 -5.39 17.78
C TYR A 91 -4.02 -5.11 18.65
N ASP A 92 -4.01 -3.96 19.31
CA ASP A 92 -5.21 -3.35 19.89
C ASP A 92 -6.07 -2.77 18.75
N LEU A 93 -7.22 -3.39 18.49
CA LEU A 93 -8.10 -3.02 17.39
C LEU A 93 -9.21 -2.07 17.84
N TYR A 94 -9.36 -0.97 17.10
CA TYR A 94 -10.45 -0.01 17.28
C TYR A 94 -11.30 0.05 16.01
N PHE A 95 -12.62 -0.05 16.14
CA PHE A 95 -13.52 -0.02 14.99
C PHE A 95 -14.20 1.34 14.86
N VAL A 96 -14.16 1.93 13.66
CA VAL A 96 -14.77 3.24 13.39
C VAL A 96 -15.84 3.11 12.32
N ASN A 97 -17.10 3.25 12.74
CA ASN A 97 -18.27 3.28 11.87
C ASN A 97 -19.46 3.98 12.57
N PRO A 98 -19.96 5.12 12.05
CA PRO A 98 -21.06 5.86 12.67
C PRO A 98 -22.39 5.10 12.70
N ASN A 99 -22.54 4.04 11.91
CA ASN A 99 -23.79 3.28 11.75
C ASN A 99 -23.81 1.95 12.52
N ALA A 100 -22.78 1.65 13.31
CA ALA A 100 -22.70 0.43 14.11
C ALA A 100 -22.28 0.76 15.55
N THR A 101 -22.74 -0.04 16.50
CA THR A 101 -22.40 0.11 17.93
C THR A 101 -21.44 -0.98 18.41
N GLU A 102 -21.47 -2.15 17.78
CA GLU A 102 -20.62 -3.30 18.11
C GLU A 102 -20.24 -4.07 16.84
N ILE A 103 -18.98 -4.47 16.74
CA ILE A 103 -18.44 -5.34 15.68
C ILE A 103 -17.50 -6.33 16.34
N LEU A 104 -17.65 -7.63 16.06
CA LEU A 104 -16.78 -8.71 16.58
C LEU A 104 -16.62 -8.69 18.12
N GLY A 105 -17.70 -8.34 18.84
CA GLY A 105 -17.72 -8.26 20.31
C GLY A 105 -16.95 -7.06 20.88
N GLN A 106 -16.57 -6.08 20.06
CA GLN A 106 -15.85 -4.88 20.47
C GLN A 106 -16.70 -3.63 20.22
N PRO A 107 -16.55 -2.59 21.07
CA PRO A 107 -17.24 -1.32 20.88
C PRO A 107 -16.80 -0.63 19.58
N VAL A 108 -17.74 0.08 18.96
CA VAL A 108 -17.51 0.85 17.73
C VAL A 108 -17.65 2.34 18.00
N TYR A 109 -16.73 3.12 17.46
CA TYR A 109 -16.67 4.57 17.57
C TYR A 109 -17.25 5.23 16.32
N LYS A 110 -17.85 6.42 16.45
CA LYS A 110 -18.48 7.11 15.32
C LYS A 110 -17.46 7.77 14.40
N SER A 111 -16.40 8.31 14.99
CA SER A 111 -15.31 8.98 14.29
C SER A 111 -13.95 8.63 14.90
N LEU A 112 -12.88 9.02 14.22
CA LEU A 112 -11.52 8.91 14.73
C LEU A 112 -11.29 9.78 15.99
N ALA A 113 -11.97 10.92 16.09
CA ALA A 113 -11.87 11.82 17.23
C ALA A 113 -12.50 11.26 18.52
N ASP A 114 -13.38 10.25 18.39
CA ASP A 114 -14.01 9.60 19.54
C ASP A 114 -13.15 8.48 20.13
N LEU A 115 -12.00 8.16 19.52
CA LEU A 115 -11.11 7.11 20.01
C LEU A 115 -10.48 7.48 21.35
N PRO A 116 -10.33 6.53 22.28
CA PRO A 116 -9.70 6.77 23.58
C PRO A 116 -8.17 6.92 23.48
N VAL A 117 -7.58 6.58 22.33
CA VAL A 117 -6.15 6.61 22.07
C VAL A 117 -5.90 7.14 20.65
N VAL A 118 -4.69 7.64 20.40
CA VAL A 118 -4.21 7.90 19.04
C VAL A 118 -3.66 6.58 18.47
N PRO A 119 -4.27 6.00 17.42
CA PRO A 119 -3.81 4.74 16.86
C PRO A 119 -2.49 4.90 16.10
N ASP A 120 -1.65 3.86 16.11
CA ASP A 120 -0.40 3.84 15.34
C ASP A 120 -0.66 3.77 13.83
N ILE A 121 -1.68 3.00 13.44
CA ILE A 121 -2.12 2.82 12.06
C ILE A 121 -3.63 3.08 11.96
N VAL A 122 -4.02 3.95 11.04
CA VAL A 122 -5.41 4.10 10.61
C VAL A 122 -5.63 3.32 9.32
N ASP A 123 -6.32 2.18 9.41
CA ASP A 123 -6.65 1.29 8.30
C ASP A 123 -7.99 1.64 7.65
N VAL A 124 -8.01 1.93 6.34
CA VAL A 124 -9.11 2.64 5.68
C VAL A 124 -9.79 1.80 4.60
N PHE A 125 -11.10 1.57 4.77
CA PHE A 125 -12.00 0.87 3.83
C PHE A 125 -13.02 1.81 3.16
N ARG A 126 -12.71 3.11 3.07
CA ARG A 126 -13.53 4.13 2.39
C ARG A 126 -13.13 4.29 0.93
N ARG A 127 -13.98 4.88 0.10
CA ARG A 127 -13.70 5.03 -1.34
C ARG A 127 -12.55 6.02 -1.56
N GLY A 128 -11.87 5.92 -2.71
CA GLY A 128 -10.75 6.81 -3.06
C GLY A 128 -11.09 8.31 -3.01
N SER A 129 -12.35 8.66 -3.31
CA SER A 129 -12.90 10.02 -3.20
C SER A 129 -12.91 10.56 -1.77
N ASP A 130 -12.98 9.68 -0.78
CA ASP A 130 -13.14 10.03 0.63
C ASP A 130 -11.77 10.13 1.33
N ILE A 131 -10.69 9.66 0.69
CA ILE A 131 -9.34 9.63 1.25
C ILE A 131 -8.79 11.01 1.63
N PRO A 132 -8.98 12.10 0.85
CA PRO A 132 -8.54 13.43 1.28
C PRO A 132 -9.09 13.81 2.65
N GLN A 133 -10.38 13.62 2.88
CA GLN A 133 -11.02 13.91 4.16
C GLN A 133 -10.50 13.00 5.28
N VAL A 134 -10.31 11.70 5.00
CA VAL A 134 -9.76 10.77 6.00
C VAL A 134 -8.33 11.17 6.39
N ILE A 135 -7.52 11.68 5.45
CA ILE A 135 -6.17 12.19 5.77
C ILE A 135 -6.25 13.38 6.72
N ASP A 136 -7.18 14.32 6.50
CA ASP A 136 -7.38 15.44 7.43
C ASP A 136 -7.77 14.93 8.83
N ASP A 137 -8.67 13.94 8.93
CA ASP A 137 -9.05 13.34 10.21
C ASP A 137 -7.86 12.64 10.90
N VAL A 138 -7.03 11.92 10.15
CA VAL A 138 -5.82 11.24 10.64
C VAL A 138 -4.81 12.24 11.17
N LEU A 139 -4.60 13.35 10.45
CA LEU A 139 -3.71 14.43 10.88
C LEU A 139 -4.26 15.13 12.13
N ALA A 140 -5.57 15.34 12.22
CA ALA A 140 -6.21 16.01 13.34
C ALA A 140 -6.06 15.24 14.66
N ILE A 141 -6.17 13.91 14.63
CA ILE A 141 -5.93 13.07 15.82
C ILE A 141 -4.43 12.87 16.12
N GLY A 142 -3.54 13.27 15.21
CA GLY A 142 -2.09 13.15 15.39
C GLY A 142 -1.50 11.77 15.07
N ALA A 143 -2.27 10.89 14.43
CA ALA A 143 -1.78 9.58 13.99
C ALA A 143 -0.69 9.73 12.91
N LYS A 144 0.25 8.79 12.88
CA LYS A 144 1.45 8.88 12.02
C LYS A 144 1.37 8.05 10.75
N THR A 145 0.45 7.09 10.69
CA THR A 145 0.32 6.19 9.55
C THR A 145 -1.13 6.08 9.10
N ILE A 146 -1.36 6.30 7.81
CA ILE A 146 -2.59 5.90 7.13
C ILE A 146 -2.30 4.69 6.24
N TRP A 147 -3.18 3.70 6.32
CA TRP A 147 -3.11 2.48 5.54
C TRP A 147 -4.40 2.33 4.73
N VAL A 148 -4.35 2.65 3.46
CA VAL A 148 -5.48 2.58 2.54
C VAL A 148 -5.49 1.20 1.87
N GLN A 149 -6.61 0.50 2.02
CA GLN A 149 -6.73 -0.91 1.66
C GLN A 149 -6.62 -1.19 0.16
N LEU A 150 -6.45 -2.47 -0.17
CA LEU A 150 -6.29 -2.96 -1.53
C LEU A 150 -7.44 -2.51 -2.44
N GLY A 151 -7.10 -2.04 -3.63
CA GLY A 151 -8.01 -1.50 -4.64
C GLY A 151 -8.33 -0.01 -4.48
N ILE A 152 -7.83 0.64 -3.42
CA ILE A 152 -8.19 2.01 -3.05
C ILE A 152 -6.92 2.88 -3.03
N TRP A 153 -6.96 4.02 -3.71
CA TRP A 153 -5.84 4.94 -3.83
C TRP A 153 -6.30 6.35 -4.24
N ASN A 154 -5.51 7.36 -3.87
CA ASN A 154 -5.63 8.75 -4.30
C ASN A 154 -4.24 9.41 -4.19
N GLU A 155 -3.60 9.69 -5.34
CA GLU A 155 -2.20 10.17 -5.36
C GLU A 155 -2.06 11.58 -4.79
N GLU A 156 -2.98 12.48 -5.13
CA GLU A 156 -2.97 13.86 -4.62
C GLU A 156 -3.09 13.87 -3.09
N ALA A 157 -3.98 13.04 -2.55
CA ALA A 157 -4.13 12.87 -1.11
C ALA A 157 -2.85 12.31 -0.47
N ALA A 158 -2.20 11.34 -1.12
CA ALA A 158 -0.96 10.76 -0.60
C ALA A 158 0.17 11.78 -0.54
N TYR A 159 0.42 12.53 -1.62
CA TYR A 159 1.41 13.60 -1.62
C TYR A 159 1.10 14.68 -0.58
N TYR A 160 -0.18 15.03 -0.43
CA TYR A 160 -0.60 15.97 0.61
C TYR A 160 -0.31 15.42 2.01
N GLY A 161 -0.70 14.18 2.33
CA GLY A 161 -0.41 13.54 3.61
C GLY A 161 1.09 13.48 3.91
N GLU A 162 1.90 13.05 2.95
CA GLU A 162 3.37 12.98 3.07
C GLU A 162 3.99 14.37 3.32
N SER A 163 3.49 15.42 2.66
CA SER A 163 3.93 16.80 2.89
C SER A 163 3.69 17.28 4.33
N LYS A 164 2.77 16.62 5.06
CA LYS A 164 2.47 16.87 6.47
C LYS A 164 3.19 15.88 7.41
N GLY A 165 4.07 15.03 6.88
CA GLY A 165 4.83 14.05 7.65
C GLY A 165 4.07 12.75 7.95
N LEU A 166 2.97 12.48 7.25
CA LEU A 166 2.23 11.23 7.36
C LEU A 166 2.94 10.12 6.60
N THR A 167 3.03 8.93 7.20
CA THR A 167 3.40 7.72 6.47
C THR A 167 2.17 7.20 5.73
N VAL A 168 2.21 7.20 4.41
CA VAL A 168 1.08 6.78 3.57
C VAL A 168 1.36 5.41 2.97
N VAL A 169 0.47 4.45 3.23
CA VAL A 169 0.42 3.17 2.53
C VAL A 169 -0.90 3.12 1.76
N MET A 170 -0.88 2.85 0.46
CA MET A 170 -2.11 2.71 -0.34
C MET A 170 -2.08 1.47 -1.21
N ASP A 171 -3.27 1.00 -1.59
CA ASP A 171 -3.47 -0.17 -2.44
C ASP A 171 -2.77 -1.42 -1.89
N ARG A 172 -2.77 -1.58 -0.57
CA ARG A 172 -2.19 -2.74 0.12
C ARG A 172 -3.16 -3.24 1.17
N CYS A 173 -3.39 -4.55 1.20
CA CYS A 173 -4.21 -5.14 2.26
C CYS A 173 -3.33 -5.39 3.49
N ILE A 174 -3.69 -4.82 4.64
CA ILE A 174 -2.93 -4.98 5.88
C ILE A 174 -2.84 -6.46 6.30
N LYS A 175 -3.92 -7.24 6.12
CA LYS A 175 -3.93 -8.69 6.36
C LYS A 175 -2.91 -9.41 5.48
N VAL A 176 -2.88 -9.10 4.19
CA VAL A 176 -1.97 -9.76 3.24
C VAL A 176 -0.53 -9.41 3.58
N GLU A 177 -0.24 -8.14 3.85
CA GLU A 177 1.11 -7.72 4.23
C GLU A 177 1.52 -8.31 5.58
N HIS A 178 0.65 -8.36 6.58
CA HIS A 178 0.92 -9.04 7.86
C HIS A 178 1.20 -10.55 7.66
N ALA A 179 0.34 -11.25 6.90
CA ALA A 179 0.52 -12.67 6.58
C ALA A 179 1.76 -12.96 5.73
N ARG A 180 2.17 -12.02 4.87
CA ARG A 180 3.37 -12.11 4.03
C ARG A 180 4.61 -12.40 4.88
N PHE A 181 4.73 -11.79 6.06
CA PHE A 181 5.92 -11.88 6.90
C PHE A 181 5.79 -12.88 8.06
N ASN A 182 4.58 -13.24 8.48
CA ASN A 182 4.35 -14.19 9.58
C ASN A 182 4.28 -15.66 9.11
N GLY A 183 4.45 -15.92 7.81
CA GLY A 183 4.71 -17.24 7.24
C GLY A 183 3.49 -17.91 6.58
N GLY A 184 3.77 -18.86 5.68
CA GLY A 184 2.77 -19.73 5.05
C GLY A 184 2.11 -19.20 3.78
N LEU A 185 2.11 -17.89 3.52
CA LEU A 185 1.47 -17.35 2.31
C LEU A 185 2.12 -17.87 1.01
N HIS A 186 3.44 -18.08 1.01
CA HIS A 186 4.16 -18.71 -0.09
C HIS A 186 3.80 -20.19 -0.28
N LEU A 187 3.41 -20.91 0.78
CA LEU A 187 2.97 -22.31 0.69
C LEU A 187 1.62 -22.42 -0.02
N LEU A 188 0.85 -21.33 -0.05
CA LEU A 188 -0.41 -21.23 -0.77
C LEU A 188 -0.22 -20.69 -2.21
N GLY A 189 1.03 -20.63 -2.70
CA GLY A 189 1.35 -20.24 -4.08
C GLY A 189 1.37 -18.74 -4.33
N PHE A 190 1.30 -17.89 -3.30
CA PHE A 190 1.40 -16.44 -3.47
C PHE A 190 2.86 -16.00 -3.52
N ASP A 191 3.19 -15.17 -4.51
CA ASP A 191 4.48 -14.46 -4.52
C ASP A 191 4.51 -13.43 -3.39
N THR A 192 5.35 -13.71 -2.39
CA THR A 192 5.53 -12.85 -1.22
C THR A 192 6.57 -11.76 -1.44
N GLY A 193 7.27 -11.73 -2.59
CA GLY A 193 8.38 -10.83 -2.85
C GLY A 193 9.52 -10.90 -1.83
N GLN A 194 9.53 -11.94 -0.98
CA GLN A 194 10.56 -12.20 0.00
C GLN A 194 11.43 -13.35 -0.48
N ILE A 195 12.71 -13.08 -0.65
CA ILE A 195 13.72 -14.09 -0.89
C ILE A 195 14.60 -14.11 0.35
N THR A 196 14.51 -15.19 1.14
CA THR A 196 15.34 -15.36 2.34
C THR A 196 15.88 -16.79 2.39
N SER A 197 17.18 -16.91 2.69
CA SER A 197 17.83 -18.20 2.98
C SER A 197 17.80 -18.53 4.48
N ARG A 198 17.29 -17.63 5.33
CA ARG A 198 17.25 -17.80 6.78
C ARG A 198 16.02 -18.62 7.19
N LYS A 199 16.23 -19.62 8.04
CA LYS A 199 15.18 -20.45 8.62
C LYS A 199 14.30 -19.61 9.55
N THR A 200 12.99 -19.55 9.31
CA THR A 200 12.03 -18.94 10.23
C THR A 200 12.03 -19.75 11.52
N LEU A 201 12.49 -19.15 12.62
CA LEU A 201 12.33 -19.73 13.95
C LEU A 201 10.82 -19.66 14.28
N ARG A 202 10.22 -20.83 14.45
CA ARG A 202 8.83 -20.98 14.91
C ARG A 202 8.81 -20.98 16.42
#